data_AF-A8TU33-F1
#
_entry.id   AF-A8TU33-F1
#
_cell.length_a   1.000
_cell.length_b   1.000
_cell.length_c   1.000
_cell.angle_alpha   90.00
_cell.angle_beta   90.00
_cell.angle_gamma   90.00
#
_symmetry.space_group_name_H-M   'P 1'
#
loop_
_entity.id
_entity.type
_entity.pdbx_description
1 polymer ?
#
loop_
_entity_poly.entity_id
_entity_poly.type
_entity_poly.pdbx_seq_one_letter_code
_entity_poly.pdbx_strand_id
1 'polypeptide(L)'
;MGWVITALQNAFHCLLHQKSFEDALVATVGRGGDTDTNGAIAGALFGAAYGLSGIPERWVLPVLACRPDRQLSAGQPRPMVYWPDDLAQLAEALLYAMPEFHEPFSEADLD
;
A
#
# COMPACT_ATOMS: atom_id res chain seq x y z
N MET A 1 -10.02 18.15 -1.34
CA MET A 1 -10.78 17.74 -0.13
C MET A 1 -10.77 16.22 -0.09
N GLY A 2 -10.12 15.63 0.91
CA GLY A 2 -10.10 14.18 1.13
C GLY A 2 -11.35 13.72 1.88
N TRP A 3 -11.96 12.63 1.43
CA TRP A 3 -13.11 12.01 2.11
C TRP A 3 -13.02 10.50 2.01
N VAL A 4 -13.04 9.82 3.16
CA VAL A 4 -12.73 8.37 3.26
C VAL A 4 -13.66 7.51 2.42
N ILE A 5 -14.95 7.88 2.34
CA ILE A 5 -15.93 7.13 1.54
C ILE A 5 -15.60 7.25 0.04
N THR A 6 -15.15 8.42 -0.43
CA THR A 6 -14.70 8.58 -1.83
C THR A 6 -13.49 7.69 -2.13
N ALA A 7 -12.52 7.65 -1.22
CA ALA A 7 -11.33 6.81 -1.38
C ALA A 7 -11.68 5.32 -1.43
N LEU A 8 -12.55 4.86 -0.53
CA LEU A 8 -13.01 3.47 -0.49
C LEU A 8 -13.83 3.11 -1.72
N GLN A 9 -14.80 3.94 -2.12
CA GLN A 9 -15.58 3.73 -3.35
C GLN A 9 -14.68 3.63 -4.57
N ASN A 10 -13.68 4.52 -4.68
CA ASN A 10 -12.69 4.49 -5.74
C ASN A 10 -11.88 3.17 -5.73
N ALA A 11 -11.40 2.75 -4.55
CA ALA A 11 -10.60 1.53 -4.40
C ALA A 11 -11.37 0.28 -4.85
N PHE A 12 -12.60 0.09 -4.37
CA PHE A 12 -13.45 -1.04 -4.78
C PHE A 12 -13.87 -0.95 -6.24
N HIS A 13 -14.18 0.25 -6.74
CA HIS A 13 -14.46 0.43 -8.15
C HIS A 13 -13.26 0.00 -9.00
N CYS A 14 -12.04 0.41 -8.66
CA CYS A 14 -10.86 -0.07 -9.38
C CYS A 14 -10.72 -1.59 -9.25
N LEU A 15 -10.93 -2.17 -8.06
CA LEU A 15 -10.80 -3.62 -7.83
C LEU A 15 -11.70 -4.44 -8.75
N LEU A 16 -12.90 -3.95 -9.03
CA LEU A 16 -13.87 -4.62 -9.89
C LEU A 16 -13.60 -4.45 -11.40
N HIS A 17 -12.84 -3.43 -11.82
CA HIS A 17 -12.76 -3.03 -13.22
C HIS A 17 -11.34 -3.04 -13.81
N GLN A 18 -10.30 -3.08 -12.97
CA GLN A 18 -8.90 -3.04 -13.39
C GLN A 18 -8.26 -4.42 -13.33
N LYS A 19 -7.26 -4.66 -14.18
CA LYS A 19 -6.67 -6.00 -14.38
C LYS A 19 -5.36 -6.21 -13.63
N SER A 20 -4.78 -5.15 -13.10
CA SER A 20 -3.49 -5.19 -12.40
C SER A 20 -3.42 -4.11 -11.32
N PHE A 21 -2.50 -4.31 -10.35
CA PHE A 21 -2.17 -3.30 -9.35
C PHE A 21 -1.76 -1.97 -10.00
N GLU A 22 -0.94 -2.06 -11.06
CA GLU A 22 -0.45 -0.90 -11.79
C GLU A 22 -1.59 -0.08 -12.42
N ASP A 23 -2.47 -0.74 -13.17
CA ASP A 23 -3.61 -0.06 -13.82
C ASP A 23 -4.52 0.60 -12.79
N ALA A 24 -4.78 -0.09 -11.67
CA ALA A 24 -5.62 0.40 -10.60
C ALA A 24 -5.06 1.63 -9.88
N LEU A 25 -3.76 1.62 -9.59
CA LEU A 25 -3.12 2.73 -8.88
C LEU A 25 -2.94 3.94 -9.80
N VAL A 26 -2.58 3.72 -11.06
CA VAL A 26 -2.52 4.77 -12.09
C VAL A 26 -3.90 5.40 -12.28
N ALA A 27 -4.96 4.60 -12.41
CA ALA A 27 -6.33 5.12 -12.53
C ALA A 27 -6.77 5.91 -11.29
N THR A 28 -6.41 5.43 -10.09
CA THR A 28 -6.72 6.10 -8.83
C THR A 28 -6.05 7.47 -8.73
N VAL A 29 -4.75 7.56 -8.97
CA VAL A 29 -4.01 8.83 -8.92
C VAL A 29 -4.43 9.76 -10.06
N GLY A 30 -4.68 9.23 -11.26
CA GLY A 30 -5.11 9.98 -12.43
C GLY A 30 -6.46 10.68 -12.28
N ARG A 31 -7.30 10.26 -11.33
CA ARG A 31 -8.58 10.92 -10.98
C ARG A 31 -8.39 12.22 -10.17
N GLY A 32 -7.18 12.49 -9.67
CA GLY A 32 -6.87 13.70 -8.93
C GLY A 32 -7.51 13.76 -7.55
N GLY A 33 -7.63 14.97 -7.00
CA GLY A 33 -8.15 15.20 -5.66
C GLY A 33 -7.09 14.92 -4.58
N ASP A 34 -7.44 14.08 -3.60
CA ASP A 34 -6.58 13.69 -2.48
C ASP A 34 -5.79 12.42 -2.84
N THR A 35 -4.89 12.55 -3.81
CA THR A 35 -4.31 11.41 -4.53
C THR A 35 -3.39 10.54 -3.69
N ASP A 36 -2.72 11.09 -2.69
CA ASP A 36 -1.89 10.35 -1.74
C ASP A 36 -2.76 9.47 -0.83
N THR A 37 -3.82 10.02 -0.22
CA THR A 37 -4.78 9.25 0.58
C THR A 37 -5.50 8.19 -0.26
N ASN A 38 -6.01 8.58 -1.43
CA ASN A 38 -6.70 7.66 -2.34
C ASN A 38 -5.77 6.54 -2.81
N GLY A 39 -4.54 6.88 -3.16
CA GLY A 39 -3.50 5.94 -3.58
C GLY A 39 -3.10 4.99 -2.45
N ALA A 40 -2.97 5.47 -1.22
CA ALA A 40 -2.66 4.62 -0.07
C ALA A 40 -3.79 3.61 0.22
N ILE A 41 -5.04 4.04 0.21
CA ILE A 41 -6.20 3.16 0.45
C ILE A 41 -6.36 2.13 -0.69
N ALA A 42 -6.29 2.58 -1.95
CA ALA A 42 -6.36 1.66 -3.09
C ALA A 42 -5.17 0.69 -3.13
N GLY A 43 -3.96 1.18 -2.84
CA GLY A 43 -2.75 0.38 -2.77
C GLY A 43 -2.80 -0.69 -1.69
N ALA A 44 -3.34 -0.38 -0.51
CA ALA A 44 -3.54 -1.37 0.55
C ALA A 44 -4.52 -2.48 0.12
N LEU A 45 -5.67 -2.10 -0.45
CA LEU A 45 -6.68 -3.06 -0.91
C LEU A 45 -6.15 -3.98 -2.02
N PHE A 46 -5.49 -3.41 -3.02
CA PHE A 46 -4.91 -4.18 -4.12
C PHE A 46 -3.67 -4.96 -3.69
N GLY A 47 -2.85 -4.43 -2.79
CA GLY A 47 -1.70 -5.13 -2.23
C GLY A 47 -2.14 -6.40 -1.49
N ALA A 48 -3.25 -6.33 -0.75
CA ALA A 48 -3.86 -7.50 -0.12
C ALA A 48 -4.40 -8.52 -1.16
N ALA A 49 -5.00 -8.05 -2.26
CA ALA A 49 -5.60 -8.92 -3.28
C ALA A 49 -4.58 -9.58 -4.22
N TYR A 50 -3.49 -8.90 -4.57
CA TYR A 50 -2.51 -9.37 -5.57
C TYR A 50 -1.16 -9.77 -4.98
N GLY A 51 -0.94 -9.51 -3.68
CA GLY A 51 0.33 -9.71 -3.01
C GLY A 51 1.45 -8.78 -3.48
N LEU A 52 2.60 -8.85 -2.82
CA LEU A 52 3.76 -8.02 -3.13
C LEU A 52 4.29 -8.25 -4.56
N SER A 53 4.24 -9.50 -5.05
CA SER A 53 4.66 -9.85 -6.42
C SER A 53 3.80 -9.22 -7.52
N GLY A 54 2.60 -8.75 -7.18
CA GLY A 54 1.73 -8.01 -8.11
C GLY A 54 2.11 -6.54 -8.29
N ILE A 55 3.01 -6.00 -7.45
CA ILE A 55 3.43 -4.60 -7.50
C ILE A 55 4.66 -4.46 -8.40
N PRO A 56 4.69 -3.50 -9.34
CA PRO A 56 5.88 -3.27 -10.15
C PRO A 56 7.13 -3.01 -9.31
N GLU A 57 8.18 -3.81 -9.52
CA GLU A 57 9.45 -3.69 -8.79
C GLU A 57 10.05 -2.28 -8.90
N ARG A 58 9.90 -1.64 -10.07
CA ARG A 58 10.32 -0.24 -10.31
C ARG A 58 9.65 0.79 -9.41
N TRP A 59 8.53 0.46 -8.76
CA TRP A 59 7.87 1.31 -7.76
C TRP A 59 8.27 0.91 -6.33
N VAL A 60 8.47 -0.38 -6.08
CA VAL A 60 8.87 -0.91 -4.76
C VAL A 60 10.29 -0.48 -4.41
N LEU A 61 11.24 -0.64 -5.32
CA LEU A 61 12.66 -0.42 -5.04
C LEU A 61 12.97 1.02 -4.57
N PRO A 62 12.48 2.10 -5.23
CA PRO A 62 12.74 3.46 -4.77
C PRO A 62 12.14 3.75 -3.38
N VAL A 63 11.00 3.13 -3.05
CA VAL A 63 10.38 3.26 -1.73
C VAL A 63 11.27 2.59 -0.69
N LEU A 64 11.59 1.30 -0.83
CA LEU A 64 12.39 0.56 0.15
C LEU A 64 13.83 1.08 0.26
N ALA A 65 14.37 1.67 -0.81
CA ALA A 65 15.69 2.31 -0.81
C ALA A 65 15.70 3.73 -0.22
N CYS A 66 14.54 4.30 0.11
CA CYS A 66 14.45 5.67 0.60
C CYS A 66 15.15 5.81 1.96
N ARG A 67 16.26 6.56 1.97
CA ARG A 67 16.98 7.01 3.16
C ARG A 67 17.16 8.52 3.03
N PRO A 68 16.25 9.34 3.59
CA PRO A 68 16.31 10.78 3.40
C PRO A 68 17.58 11.35 4.04
N ASP A 69 18.56 11.69 3.19
CA ASP A 69 19.77 12.39 3.61
C ASP A 69 19.42 13.84 3.95
N ARG A 70 19.94 14.33 5.08
CA ARG A 70 19.80 15.72 5.51
C ARG A 70 20.37 16.71 4.50
N GLN A 71 21.39 16.33 3.73
CA GLN A 71 22.04 17.17 2.73
C GLN A 71 21.26 17.26 1.41
N LEU A 72 20.42 16.26 1.12
CA LEU A 72 19.67 16.15 -0.14
C LEU A 72 18.16 16.41 0.03
N SER A 73 17.64 16.32 1.26
CA SER A 73 16.21 16.47 1.58
C SER A 73 15.92 17.85 2.19
N ALA A 74 14.64 18.25 2.25
CA ALA A 74 14.10 19.58 2.60
C ALA A 74 14.43 20.12 4.03
N GLY A 75 15.70 20.07 4.47
CA GLY A 75 16.19 20.57 5.75
C GLY A 75 15.78 19.76 6.99
N GLN A 76 14.71 18.96 6.91
CA GLN A 76 14.18 18.15 8.00
C GLN A 76 13.85 16.73 7.53
N PRO A 77 14.85 15.83 7.39
CA PRO A 77 14.58 14.45 7.06
C PRO A 77 13.73 13.79 8.17
N ARG A 78 12.83 12.89 7.78
CA ARG A 78 12.07 12.10 8.74
C ARG A 78 13.03 11.25 9.59
N PRO A 79 12.80 11.10 10.90
CA PRO A 79 13.55 10.17 11.75
C PRO A 79 13.58 8.75 11.17
N MET A 80 14.62 7.98 11.50
CA MET A 80 14.83 6.62 10.99
C MET A 80 13.65 5.67 11.23
N VAL A 81 12.91 5.85 12.34
CA VAL A 81 11.71 5.05 12.65
C VAL A 81 10.56 5.21 11.64
N TYR A 82 10.64 6.22 10.76
CA TYR A 82 9.66 6.44 9.69
C TYR A 82 10.25 6.15 8.31
N TRP A 83 11.44 5.58 8.24
CA TRP A 83 12.00 5.15 6.96
C TRP A 83 11.29 3.88 6.52
N PRO A 84 11.01 3.72 5.22
CA PRO A 84 10.18 2.62 4.72
C PRO A 84 10.96 1.32 4.47
N ASP A 85 12.19 1.22 4.94
CA ASP A 85 13.10 0.17 4.49
C ASP A 85 13.01 -1.16 5.21
N ASP A 86 12.33 -1.14 6.33
CA ASP A 86 11.95 -2.30 7.12
C ASP A 86 10.47 -2.68 6.92
N LEU A 87 9.77 -2.08 5.93
CA LEU A 87 8.33 -2.30 5.73
C LEU A 87 7.95 -3.77 5.57
N ALA A 88 8.76 -4.56 4.85
CA ALA A 88 8.50 -5.98 4.68
C ALA A 88 8.62 -6.74 6.00
N GLN A 89 9.67 -6.44 6.78
CA GLN A 89 9.90 -7.04 8.09
C GLN A 89 8.82 -6.63 9.09
N LEU A 90 8.37 -5.37 9.05
CA LEU A 90 7.25 -4.88 9.86
C LEU A 90 5.95 -5.59 9.50
N ALA A 91 5.65 -5.76 8.21
CA ALA A 91 4.46 -6.48 7.76
C ALA A 91 4.48 -7.94 8.22
N GLU A 92 5.61 -8.64 8.09
CA GLU A 92 5.79 -10.01 8.60
C GLU A 92 5.64 -10.06 10.13
N ALA A 93 6.26 -9.14 10.86
CA ALA A 93 6.18 -9.08 12.31
C ALA A 93 4.73 -8.88 12.79
N LEU A 94 3.92 -8.09 12.08
CA LEU A 94 2.50 -7.92 12.38
C LEU A 94 1.71 -9.22 12.21
N LEU A 95 2.03 -10.03 11.20
CA LEU A 95 1.40 -11.34 11.01
C LEU A 95 1.74 -12.29 12.16
N TYR A 96 3.02 -12.37 12.55
CA TYR A 96 3.44 -13.21 13.69
C TYR A 96 2.88 -12.73 15.04
N ALA A 97 2.62 -11.43 15.19
CA ALA A 97 2.03 -10.86 16.40
C ALA A 97 0.54 -11.19 16.55
N MET A 98 -0.12 -11.70 15.50
CA MET A 98 -1.55 -12.01 15.49
C MET A 98 -1.77 -13.52 15.30
N PRO A 99 -1.96 -14.28 16.40
CA PRO A 99 -2.06 -15.74 16.36
C PRO A 99 -3.09 -16.27 15.36
N GLU A 100 -4.23 -15.58 15.24
CA GLU A 100 -5.33 -15.89 14.33
C GLU A 100 -4.98 -15.88 12.82
N PHE A 101 -3.84 -15.31 12.41
CA PHE A 101 -3.40 -15.29 11.00
C PHE A 101 -2.26 -16.28 10.69
N HIS A 102 -1.91 -17.18 11.61
CA HIS A 102 -0.92 -18.23 11.33
C HIS A 102 -1.46 -19.36 10.46
N GLU A 103 -2.77 -19.61 10.51
CA GLU A 103 -3.43 -20.61 9.68
C GLU A 103 -3.97 -19.94 8.39
N PRO A 104 -3.83 -20.60 7.22
CA PRO A 104 -4.37 -20.05 5.99
C PRO A 104 -5.90 -19.92 6.07
N PHE A 105 -6.41 -18.81 5.54
CA PHE A 105 -7.85 -18.54 5.44
C PHE A 105 -8.54 -19.71 4.72
N SER A 106 -9.54 -20.30 5.35
CA SER A 106 -10.25 -21.48 4.84
C SER A 106 -11.63 -21.09 4.32
N GLU A 107 -12.21 -21.89 3.41
CA GLU A 107 -13.59 -21.68 2.96
C GLU A 107 -14.62 -21.75 4.11
N ALA A 108 -14.28 -22.37 5.25
CA ALA A 108 -15.16 -22.44 6.43
C ALA A 108 -15.28 -21.11 7.18
N ASP A 109 -14.42 -20.13 6.90
CA ASP A 109 -14.45 -18.80 7.53
C ASP A 109 -15.43 -17.82 6.84
N LEU A 110 -16.17 -18.30 5.82
CA LEU A 110 -17.13 -17.52 5.03
C LEU A 110 -18.61 -17.73 5.45
N ASP A 111 -18.86 -18.58 6.45
CA ASP A 111 -20.19 -18.88 7.01
C ASP A 111 -20.54 -17.99 8.22
#